data_AF-A0A243A3Y4-F1
#
_entry.id   AF-A0A243A3Y4-F1
#
_cell.length_a   1.000
_cell.length_b   1.000
_cell.length_c   1.000
_cell.angle_alpha   90.00
_cell.angle_beta   90.00
_cell.angle_gamma   90.00
#
_symmetry.space_group_name_H-M   'P 1'
#
loop_
_entity.id
_entity.type
_entity.pdbx_description
1 polymer ?
#
loop_
_entity_poly.entity_id
_entity_poly.type
_entity_poly.pdbx_seq_one_letter_code
_entity_poly.pdbx_strand_id
1 'polypeptide(L)'
;MDGFDKTMKFSIQDEKQSVHVNDVLLTVYDALQEKGYNPINQIVGYLLSGDPAYIPRHKDARSIVRKLERDEIIEELVKSYLKHHREE
;
A
#
# COMPACT_ATOMS: atom_id res chain seq x y z
N MET A 1 5.32 43.33 13.24
CA MET A 1 4.34 42.57 12.44
C MET A 1 5.05 42.22 11.15
N ASP A 2 5.39 40.95 10.98
CA ASP A 2 5.92 40.41 9.72
C ASP A 2 5.45 38.95 9.61
N GLY A 3 4.97 38.58 8.42
CA GLY A 3 4.02 37.51 8.18
C GLY A 3 4.61 36.11 8.29
N PHE A 4 3.91 35.26 9.05
CA PHE A 4 4.07 33.81 9.00
C PHE A 4 2.71 33.14 8.74
N ASP A 5 2.09 33.48 7.61
CA ASP A 5 1.04 32.66 7.02
C ASP A 5 1.68 31.45 6.32
N LYS A 6 2.16 30.49 7.11
CA LYS A 6 2.40 29.14 6.63
C LYS A 6 1.07 28.40 6.66
N THR A 7 0.27 28.58 5.62
CA THR A 7 -0.91 27.75 5.39
C THR A 7 -0.43 26.33 5.08
N MET A 8 -0.33 25.48 6.11
CA MET A 8 -0.22 24.05 5.91
C MET A 8 -1.49 23.59 5.21
N LYS A 9 -1.36 23.12 3.97
CA LYS A 9 -2.43 22.35 3.31
C LYS A 9 -2.55 21.02 4.06
N PHE A 10 -3.31 21.04 5.15
CA PHE A 10 -3.84 19.83 5.75
C PHE A 10 -4.89 19.28 4.77
N SER A 11 -4.46 18.37 3.90
CA SER A 11 -5.34 17.58 3.04
C SER A 11 -6.11 16.56 3.89
N ILE A 12 -7.09 17.05 4.67
CA ILE A 12 -8.01 16.24 5.48
C ILE A 12 -8.90 15.33 4.60
N GLN A 13 -8.82 15.47 3.27
CA GLN A 13 -9.56 14.67 2.31
C GLN A 13 -8.97 13.25 2.11
N ASP A 14 -7.69 13.01 2.45
CA ASP A 14 -7.00 11.73 2.19
C ASP A 14 -7.23 10.65 3.27
N GLU A 15 -7.75 11.02 4.44
CA GLU A 15 -7.80 10.11 5.60
C GLU A 15 -9.11 9.31 5.74
N LYS A 16 -10.17 9.60 4.97
CA LYS A 16 -11.52 9.17 5.38
C LYS A 16 -12.27 8.15 4.53
N GLN A 17 -11.79 7.70 3.37
CA GLN A 17 -12.64 6.82 2.54
C GLN A 17 -11.95 5.70 1.76
N SER A 18 -10.63 5.69 1.69
CA SER A 18 -9.89 4.63 1.03
C SER A 18 -9.50 3.61 2.11
N VAL A 19 -9.83 2.33 1.93
CA VAL A 19 -9.01 1.30 2.55
C VAL A 19 -7.59 1.58 2.04
N HIS A 20 -6.73 2.12 2.90
CA HIS A 20 -5.44 2.63 2.46
C HIS A 20 -4.66 1.45 1.89
N VAL A 21 -4.27 1.57 0.62
CA VAL A 21 -3.46 0.56 -0.08
C VAL A 21 -2.24 0.17 0.78
N ASN A 22 -1.69 1.15 1.50
CA ASN A 22 -0.62 0.96 2.48
C ASN A 22 -0.98 -0.05 3.58
N ASP A 23 -2.13 0.12 4.26
CA ASP A 23 -2.57 -0.79 5.34
C ASP A 23 -2.77 -2.23 4.83
N VAL A 24 -3.32 -2.37 3.62
CA VAL A 24 -3.51 -3.68 3.00
C VAL A 24 -2.16 -4.33 2.69
N LEU A 25 -1.22 -3.59 2.09
CA LEU A 25 0.11 -4.08 1.79
C LEU A 25 0.88 -4.46 3.06
N LEU A 26 0.79 -3.66 4.14
CA LEU A 26 1.40 -3.97 5.43
C LEU A 26 0.81 -5.25 6.04
N THR A 27 -0.53 -5.38 6.02
CA THR A 27 -1.20 -6.58 6.52
C THR A 27 -0.81 -7.84 5.73
N VAL A 28 -0.73 -7.72 4.40
CA VAL A 28 -0.28 -8.79 3.52
C VAL A 28 1.18 -9.15 3.80
N TYR A 29 2.03 -8.14 3.99
CA TYR A 29 3.45 -8.33 4.32
C TYR A 29 3.62 -9.11 5.63
N ASP A 30 2.92 -8.71 6.71
CA ASP A 30 2.95 -9.41 7.99
C ASP A 30 2.42 -10.84 7.86
N ALA A 31 1.32 -11.03 7.13
CA ALA A 31 0.74 -12.36 6.92
C ALA A 31 1.69 -13.30 6.16
N LEU A 32 2.48 -12.76 5.23
CA LEU A 32 3.51 -13.49 4.49
C LEU A 32 4.71 -13.83 5.38
N GLN A 33 5.18 -12.89 6.20
CA GLN A 33 6.28 -13.11 7.14
C GLN A 33 5.93 -14.17 8.19
N GLU A 34 4.75 -14.10 8.79
CA GLU A 34 4.32 -15.07 9.81
C GLU A 34 4.20 -16.50 9.26
N LYS A 35 3.96 -16.64 7.95
CA LYS A 35 3.92 -17.94 7.27
C LYS A 35 5.27 -18.38 6.72
N GLY A 36 6.32 -17.58 6.88
CA GLY A 36 7.67 -17.89 6.41
C GLY A 36 7.85 -17.76 4.90
N TYR A 37 6.98 -17.03 4.21
CA TYR A 37 7.15 -16.70 2.80
C TYR A 37 8.04 -15.46 2.65
N ASN A 38 8.67 -15.29 1.49
CA ASN A 38 9.30 -14.02 1.13
C ASN A 38 8.21 -13.03 0.70
N PRO A 39 7.91 -11.97 1.49
CA PRO A 39 6.77 -11.12 1.22
C PRO A 39 6.88 -10.37 -0.10
N ILE A 40 8.08 -9.87 -0.42
CA ILE A 40 8.35 -9.08 -1.62
C ILE A 40 8.08 -9.91 -2.87
N ASN A 41 8.63 -11.13 -2.94
CA ASN A 41 8.44 -12.00 -4.09
C ASN A 41 6.97 -12.36 -4.31
N GLN A 42 6.22 -12.59 -3.24
CA GLN A 42 4.80 -12.96 -3.32
C GLN A 42 3.93 -11.76 -3.71
N ILE A 43 4.21 -10.57 -3.19
CA ILE A 43 3.50 -9.34 -3.59
C ILE A 43 3.79 -9.03 -5.06
N VAL A 44 5.05 -9.09 -5.50
CA VAL A 44 5.42 -8.89 -6.92
C VAL A 44 4.75 -9.95 -7.81
N GLY A 45 4.77 -11.22 -7.40
CA GLY A 45 4.09 -12.30 -8.11
C GLY A 45 2.59 -12.06 -8.26
N TYR A 46 1.92 -11.60 -7.20
CA TYR A 46 0.50 -11.22 -7.23
C TYR A 46 0.24 -10.05 -8.18
N LEU A 47 1.04 -8.98 -8.12
CA LEU A 47 0.83 -7.79 -8.96
C LEU A 47 1.00 -8.10 -10.45
N LEU A 48 1.99 -8.91 -10.82
CA LEU A 48 2.26 -9.28 -12.22
C LEU A 48 1.26 -10.30 -12.77
N SER A 49 0.96 -11.35 -12.00
CA SER A 49 0.11 -12.46 -12.49
C SER A 49 -1.38 -12.22 -12.26
N GLY A 50 -1.74 -11.44 -11.24
CA GLY A 50 -3.10 -11.37 -10.71
C GLY A 50 -3.57 -12.64 -10.01
N ASP A 51 -2.71 -13.65 -9.85
CA ASP A 51 -3.10 -14.89 -9.18
C ASP A 51 -3.07 -14.69 -7.65
N PRO A 52 -4.22 -14.75 -6.97
CA PRO A 52 -4.27 -14.64 -5.52
C PRO A 52 -3.59 -15.80 -4.80
N ALA A 53 -3.16 -16.88 -5.46
CA ALA A 53 -2.35 -17.98 -4.89
C ALA A 53 -1.04 -17.53 -4.27
N TYR A 54 -0.48 -16.40 -4.73
CA TYR A 54 0.69 -15.81 -4.11
C TYR A 54 0.42 -15.29 -2.69
N ILE A 55 -0.82 -14.95 -2.33
CA ILE A 55 -1.15 -14.36 -1.03
C ILE A 55 -1.82 -15.42 -0.12
N PRO A 56 -1.30 -15.66 1.10
CA PRO A 56 -1.84 -16.64 2.02
C PRO A 56 -3.24 -16.23 2.50
N ARG A 57 -4.06 -17.22 2.89
CA ARG A 57 -5.38 -16.97 3.50
C ARG A 57 -5.29 -16.49 4.96
N HIS A 58 -4.08 -16.38 5.49
CA HIS A 58 -3.84 -15.96 6.88
C HIS A 58 -4.23 -14.51 7.08
N LYS A 59 -4.82 -14.18 8.24
CA LYS A 59 -5.29 -12.81 8.59
C LYS A 59 -6.15 -12.14 7.52
N ASP A 60 -6.94 -12.93 6.78
CA ASP A 60 -7.76 -12.44 5.66
C ASP A 60 -6.97 -11.69 4.56
N ALA A 61 -5.63 -11.81 4.53
CA ALA A 61 -4.73 -11.08 3.63
C ALA A 61 -5.14 -11.23 2.15
N ARG A 62 -5.51 -12.45 1.76
CA ARG A 62 -6.00 -12.76 0.41
C ARG A 62 -7.33 -12.11 0.07
N SER A 63 -8.21 -11.95 1.05
CA SER A 63 -9.53 -11.33 0.84
C SER A 63 -9.41 -9.81 0.76
N ILE A 64 -8.56 -9.20 1.59
CA ILE A 64 -8.36 -7.75 1.60
C ILE A 64 -7.64 -7.26 0.33
N VAL A 65 -6.61 -7.98 -0.14
CA VAL A 65 -5.84 -7.57 -1.32
C VAL A 65 -6.64 -7.70 -2.63
N ARG A 66 -7.65 -8.57 -2.65
CA ARG A 66 -8.58 -8.73 -3.77
C ARG A 66 -9.65 -7.63 -3.84
N LYS A 67 -9.83 -6.84 -2.78
CA LYS A 67 -10.77 -5.71 -2.78
C LYS A 67 -10.18 -4.48 -3.47
N LEU A 68 -8.87 -4.48 -3.72
CA LEU A 68 -8.15 -3.42 -4.41
C LEU A 68 -7.86 -3.87 -5.84
N GLU A 69 -7.96 -2.94 -6.77
CA GLU A 69 -7.48 -3.18 -8.13
C GLU A 69 -5.94 -3.13 -8.15
N ARG A 70 -5.32 -3.91 -9.05
CA ARG A 70 -3.86 -4.06 -9.07
C ARG A 70 -3.15 -2.80 -9.55
N ASP A 71 -3.78 -2.09 -10.48
CA ASP A 71 -3.31 -0.80 -10.98
C ASP A 71 -3.31 0.25 -9.87
N GLU A 72 -4.32 0.30 -9.00
CA GLU A 72 -4.32 1.16 -7.81
C GLU A 72 -3.13 0.87 -6.89
N ILE A 73 -2.83 -0.42 -6.66
CA ILE A 73 -1.68 -0.81 -5.83
C ILE A 73 -0.36 -0.37 -6.46
N ILE A 74 -0.19 -0.60 -7.77
CA ILE A 74 1.02 -0.23 -8.50
C ILE A 74 1.19 1.29 -8.54
N GLU A 75 0.11 2.03 -8.81
CA GLU A 75 0.11 3.49 -8.86
C GLU A 75 0.56 4.07 -7.51
N GLU A 76 0.01 3.57 -6.40
CA GLU A 76 0.39 4.04 -5.07
C GLU A 76 1.84 3.69 -4.72
N LEU A 77 2.33 2.50 -5.09
CA LEU A 77 3.74 2.13 -4.92
C LEU A 77 4.69 3.06 -5.68
N VAL A 78 4.35 3.41 -6.93
CA VAL A 78 5.15 4.33 -7.75
C VAL A 78 5.11 5.75 -7.17
N LYS A 79 3.93 6.24 -6.76
CA LYS A 79 3.78 7.55 -6.10
C LYS A 79 4.62 7.62 -4.83
N SER A 80 4.52 6.60 -3.98
CA SER A 80 5.26 6.51 -2.72
C SER A 80 6.78 6.52 -2.95
N TYR A 81 7.26 5.72 -3.91
CA TYR A 81 8.67 5.67 -4.29
C TYR A 81 9.18 7.03 -4.79
N LEU A 82 8.47 7.66 -5.73
CA LEU A 82 8.86 8.96 -6.28
C LEU A 82 8.81 10.08 -5.24
N LYS A 83 7.81 10.05 -4.35
CA LYS A 83 7.68 11.01 -3.25
C LYS A 83 8.88 10.90 -2.30
N HIS A 84 9.21 9.68 -1.86
CA HIS A 84 10.33 9.44 -0.95
C HIS A 84 11.67 9.89 -1.55
N HIS A 85 11.89 9.69 -2.85
CA HIS A 85 13.14 10.05 -3.54
C HIS A 85 13.22 11.50 -4.06
N ARG A 86 12.10 12.24 -4.11
CA ARG A 86 12.09 13.65 -4.55
C ARG A 86 12.02 14.66 -3.41
N GLU A 87 11.70 14.22 -2.21
CA GLU A 87 11.76 15.06 -0.99
C GLU A 87 13.16 15.01 -0.33
N GLU A 88 14.15 14.38 -0.98
CA GLU A 88 15.60 14.48 -0.71
C GLU A 88 16.30 15.48 -1.65
#